data_AF-A0A936TBC0-F1
#
_entry.id   AF-A0A936TBC0-F1
#
_cell.length_a   1.000
_cell.length_b   1.000
_cell.length_c   1.000
_cell.angle_alpha   90.00
_cell.angle_beta   90.00
_cell.angle_gamma   90.00
#
_symmetry.space_group_name_H-M   'P 1'
#
loop_
_entity.id
_entity.type
_entity.pdbx_description
1 polymer ?
#
loop_
_entity_poly.entity_id
_entity_poly.type
_entity_poly.pdbx_seq_one_letter_code
_entity_poly.pdbx_strand_id
1 'polypeptide(L)'
;MLSPLQNVSYLESTHYMSNQLLRDSDVFSMAHSLELRVPFVDHLLYAVVLPCLESSYELSFPKKMLVGAVGDIPDEIVHRPKMGFTFPFAHWMQNGKIKSVVKEKLLNKNSLLGLNSNAIEQMFTDFEKGKVHWSRIWALIVAQRYF
;
A
#
# COMPACT_ATOMS: atom_id res chain seq x y z
N MET A 1 9.89 29.91 -9.26
CA MET A 1 8.80 29.03 -9.72
C MET A 1 9.27 27.60 -9.49
N LEU A 2 8.46 26.72 -8.89
CA LEU A 2 8.85 25.32 -8.66
C LEU A 2 9.05 24.60 -10.01
N SER A 3 10.03 23.72 -10.07
CA SER A 3 10.22 22.85 -11.23
C SER A 3 9.08 21.81 -11.36
N PRO A 4 8.91 21.14 -12.51
CA PRO A 4 7.92 20.07 -12.66
C PRO A 4 8.06 18.98 -11.59
N LEU A 5 9.28 18.54 -11.29
CA LEU A 5 9.51 17.50 -10.29
C LEU A 5 9.20 17.98 -8.87
N GLN A 6 9.55 19.23 -8.55
CA GLN A 6 9.20 19.85 -7.27
C GLN A 6 7.69 20.01 -7.10
N ASN A 7 6.95 20.34 -8.17
CA ASN A 7 5.48 20.39 -8.13
C ASN A 7 4.87 19.00 -7.88
N VAL A 8 5.40 17.96 -8.52
CA VAL A 8 4.97 16.57 -8.27
C VAL A 8 5.24 16.17 -6.82
N SER A 9 6.44 16.46 -6.30
CA SER A 9 6.77 16.19 -4.89
C SER A 9 5.85 16.93 -3.94
N TYR A 10 5.55 18.20 -4.20
CA TYR A 10 4.61 18.99 -3.40
C TYR A 10 3.22 18.35 -3.39
N LEU A 11 2.66 18.04 -4.57
CA LEU A 11 1.33 17.44 -4.67
C LEU A 11 1.26 16.07 -4.01
N GLU A 12 2.27 15.22 -4.21
CA GLU A 12 2.37 13.91 -3.56
C GLU A 12 2.36 14.06 -2.04
N SER A 13 3.18 14.97 -1.50
CA SER A 13 3.31 15.15 -0.07
C SER A 13 2.06 15.74 0.59
N THR A 14 1.39 16.71 -0.06
CA THR A 14 0.20 17.36 0.50
C THR A 14 -1.10 16.59 0.27
N HIS A 15 -1.19 15.77 -0.78
CA HIS A 15 -2.43 15.04 -1.11
C HIS A 15 -2.35 13.56 -0.74
N TYR A 16 -1.32 12.84 -1.18
CA TYR A 16 -1.27 11.39 -0.97
C TYR A 16 -0.62 11.03 0.37
N MET A 17 0.61 11.49 0.62
CA MET A 17 1.33 11.15 1.85
C MET A 17 0.58 11.62 3.10
N SER A 18 0.17 12.89 3.14
CA SER A 18 -0.56 13.46 4.28
C SER A 18 -1.90 12.75 4.54
N ASN A 19 -2.76 12.65 3.53
CA ASN A 19 -4.14 12.20 3.73
C ASN A 19 -4.30 10.68 3.77
N GLN A 20 -3.36 9.92 3.21
CA GLN A 20 -3.39 8.46 3.19
C GLN A 20 -2.27 7.85 4.03
N LEU A 21 -1.00 8.05 3.65
CA LEU A 21 0.11 7.28 4.24
C LEU A 21 0.31 7.59 5.74
N LEU A 22 0.38 8.87 6.10
CA LEU A 22 0.62 9.29 7.48
C LEU A 22 -0.61 9.01 8.35
N ARG A 23 -1.80 9.35 7.85
CA ARG A 23 -3.07 9.08 8.54
C ARG A 23 -3.24 7.59 8.83
N ASP A 24 -3.08 6.73 7.84
CA ASP A 24 -3.27 5.29 8.02
C ASP A 24 -2.22 4.74 9.00
N SER A 25 -0.96 5.12 8.84
CA SER A 25 0.13 4.67 9.71
C SER A 25 -0.12 5.03 11.18
N ASP A 26 -0.59 6.25 11.45
CA ASP A 26 -0.93 6.73 12.78
C ASP A 26 -2.14 6.00 13.37
N VAL A 27 -3.23 5.87 12.60
CA VAL A 27 -4.44 5.16 13.05
C VAL A 27 -4.12 3.71 13.40
N PHE A 28 -3.34 3.01 12.57
CA PHE A 28 -3.00 1.62 12.83
C PHE A 28 -1.99 1.45 13.96
N SER A 29 -1.00 2.32 14.11
CA SER A 29 -0.02 2.24 15.20
C SER A 29 -0.68 2.53 16.56
N MET A 30 -1.48 3.59 16.64
CA MET A 30 -2.15 4.02 17.87
C MET A 30 -3.25 3.06 18.31
N ALA A 31 -3.92 2.37 17.37
CA ALA A 31 -4.82 1.26 17.71
C ALA A 31 -4.13 0.14 18.51
N HIS A 32 -2.80 0.06 18.46
CA HIS A 32 -1.97 -0.87 19.20
C HIS A 32 -1.06 -0.19 20.24
N SER A 33 -1.32 1.07 20.60
CA SER A 33 -0.51 1.86 21.54
C SER A 33 0.98 1.95 21.16
N LEU A 34 1.28 1.98 19.86
CA LEU A 34 2.64 2.12 19.34
C LEU A 34 2.83 3.52 18.75
N GLU A 35 3.89 4.22 19.17
CA GLU A 35 4.32 5.47 18.52
C GLU A 35 5.16 5.15 17.28
N LEU A 36 4.68 5.55 16.11
CA LEU A 36 5.41 5.40 14.85
C LEU A 36 6.12 6.71 14.51
N ARG A 37 7.41 6.63 14.15
CA ARG A 37 8.19 7.79 13.68
C ARG A 37 8.56 7.64 12.22
N VAL A 38 8.54 8.76 11.50
CA VAL A 38 8.83 8.86 10.06
C VAL A 38 10.02 9.78 9.79
N PRO A 39 11.28 9.32 10.01
CA PRO A 39 12.47 10.20 9.94
C PRO A 39 12.67 10.91 8.59
N PHE A 40 12.20 10.31 7.49
CA PHE A 40 12.30 10.89 6.16
C PHE A 40 11.27 12.00 5.88
N VAL A 41 10.28 12.18 6.75
CA VAL A 41 9.27 13.25 6.66
C VAL A 41 9.63 14.37 7.66
N ASP A 42 10.92 14.67 7.74
CA ASP A 42 11.43 15.78 8.53
C ASP A 42 11.55 17.05 7.67
N HIS A 43 11.10 18.17 8.22
CA HIS A 43 11.11 19.46 7.53
C HIS A 43 12.52 20.01 7.27
N LEU A 44 13.51 19.73 8.13
CA LEU A 44 14.89 20.15 7.92
C LEU A 44 15.52 19.34 6.79
N LEU A 45 15.29 18.02 6.78
CA LEU A 45 15.69 17.16 5.67
C LEU A 45 15.06 17.62 4.36
N TYR A 46 13.76 17.93 4.37
CA TYR A 46 13.04 18.41 3.18
C TYR A 46 13.64 19.72 2.65
N ALA A 47 13.95 20.67 3.53
CA ALA A 47 14.57 21.94 3.16
C ALA A 47 15.95 21.77 2.49
N VAL A 48 16.71 20.74 2.89
CA VAL A 48 18.02 20.43 2.30
C VAL A 48 17.90 19.69 0.96
N VAL A 49 16.93 18.79 0.82
CA VAL A 49 16.79 17.93 -0.37
C VAL A 49 16.08 18.64 -1.52
N LEU A 50 15.05 19.45 -1.24
CA LEU A 50 14.21 20.07 -2.26
C LEU A 50 14.99 20.91 -3.29
N PRO A 51 16.01 21.72 -2.91
CA PRO A 51 16.83 22.46 -3.87
C PRO A 51 17.65 21.57 -4.81
N CYS A 52 18.07 20.39 -4.35
CA CYS A 52 18.92 19.45 -5.08
C CYS A 52 18.12 18.43 -5.92
N LEU A 53 16.79 18.43 -5.80
CA LEU A 53 15.91 17.38 -6.32
C LEU A 53 16.08 17.17 -7.84
N GLU A 54 16.09 18.25 -8.63
CA GLU A 54 16.23 18.15 -10.09
C GLU A 54 17.59 17.58 -10.51
N SER A 55 18.68 18.11 -9.95
CA SER A 55 20.05 17.69 -10.30
C SER A 55 20.39 16.26 -9.91
N SER A 56 19.60 15.69 -8.99
CA SER A 56 19.90 14.41 -8.37
C SER A 56 18.91 13.30 -8.73
N TYR A 57 17.83 13.65 -9.43
CA TYR A 57 16.82 12.72 -9.88
C TYR A 57 17.32 11.94 -11.10
N GLU A 58 17.39 10.63 -10.95
CA GLU A 58 17.82 9.73 -12.02
C GLU A 58 16.86 8.54 -12.09
N LEU A 59 16.17 8.37 -13.23
CA LEU A 59 15.20 7.30 -13.44
C LEU A 59 15.83 5.91 -13.40
N SER A 60 17.04 5.78 -13.95
CA SER A 60 17.82 4.53 -13.96
C SER A 60 18.35 4.15 -12.58
N PHE A 61 18.54 5.13 -11.69
CA PHE A 61 19.08 4.91 -10.36
C PHE A 61 18.30 5.70 -9.30
N PRO A 62 17.08 5.24 -8.98
CA PRO A 62 16.21 5.95 -8.04
C PRO A 62 16.87 6.01 -6.66
N LYS A 63 16.65 7.13 -5.95
CA LYS A 63 17.22 7.39 -4.62
C LYS A 63 18.75 7.51 -4.58
N LYS A 64 19.39 7.89 -5.68
CA LYS A 64 20.85 8.16 -5.76
C LYS A 64 21.38 9.04 -4.62
N MET A 65 20.70 10.15 -4.29
CA MET A 65 21.08 11.00 -3.15
C MET A 65 21.10 10.24 -1.84
N LEU A 66 20.08 9.41 -1.61
CA LEU A 66 19.99 8.63 -0.38
C LEU A 66 21.17 7.68 -0.34
N VAL A 67 21.35 6.85 -1.36
CA VAL A 67 22.46 5.88 -1.46
C VAL A 67 23.83 6.54 -1.28
N GLY A 68 24.05 7.73 -1.86
CA GLY A 68 25.32 8.46 -1.69
C GLY A 68 25.50 9.09 -0.29
N ALA A 69 24.41 9.29 0.46
CA ALA A 69 24.43 9.82 1.82
C ALA A 69 24.53 8.74 2.89
N VAL A 70 24.05 7.52 2.60
CA VAL A 70 24.28 6.35 3.45
C VAL A 70 25.62 5.73 3.07
N GLY A 71 26.41 5.33 4.07
CA GLY A 71 27.73 4.73 3.86
C GLY A 71 27.65 3.32 3.29
N ASP A 72 28.45 2.41 3.84
CA ASP A 72 28.56 1.04 3.32
C ASP A 72 27.25 0.24 3.45
N ILE A 73 26.48 0.20 2.37
CA ILE A 73 25.32 -0.67 2.18
C ILE A 73 25.71 -1.77 1.17
N PRO A 74 25.38 -3.05 1.42
CA PRO A 74 25.64 -4.12 0.47
C PRO A 74 25.07 -3.83 -0.92
N ASP A 75 25.83 -4.14 -1.97
CA ASP A 75 25.44 -3.91 -3.37
C ASP A 75 24.09 -4.55 -3.71
N GLU A 76 23.77 -5.70 -3.12
CA GLU A 76 22.49 -6.39 -3.30
C GLU A 76 21.28 -5.57 -2.81
N ILE A 77 21.47 -4.71 -1.80
CA ILE A 77 20.43 -3.83 -1.27
C ILE A 77 20.33 -2.56 -2.09
N VAL A 78 21.48 -1.98 -2.47
CA VAL A 78 21.55 -0.77 -3.30
C VAL A 78 20.88 -1.00 -4.66
N HIS A 79 21.17 -2.13 -5.29
CA HIS A 79 20.67 -2.47 -6.62
C HIS A 79 19.39 -3.33 -6.58
N ARG A 80 18.77 -3.47 -5.40
CA ARG A 80 17.55 -4.26 -5.26
C ARG A 80 16.42 -3.66 -6.11
N PRO A 81 15.71 -4.46 -6.92
CA PRO A 81 14.54 -3.98 -7.65
C PRO A 81 13.49 -3.39 -6.72
N LYS A 82 12.80 -2.32 -7.16
CA LYS A 82 11.70 -1.72 -6.41
C LYS A 82 10.62 -2.78 -6.17
N MET A 83 10.30 -3.01 -4.90
CA MET A 83 9.20 -3.87 -4.50
C MET A 83 8.08 -3.02 -3.89
N GLY A 84 6.84 -3.34 -4.23
CA GLY A 84 5.67 -2.76 -3.56
C GLY A 84 5.50 -3.31 -2.15
N PHE A 85 4.71 -2.61 -1.34
CA PHE A 85 4.22 -3.10 -0.04
C PHE A 85 2.90 -3.83 -0.24
N THR A 86 2.93 -4.99 -0.89
CA THR A 86 1.75 -5.84 -1.04
C THR A 86 1.87 -7.06 -0.15
N PHE A 87 0.87 -7.27 0.70
CA PHE A 87 0.75 -8.53 1.41
C PHE A 87 0.25 -9.63 0.45
N PRO A 88 0.57 -10.91 0.70
CA PRO A 88 0.14 -12.03 -0.13
C PRO A 88 -1.33 -12.39 0.12
N PHE A 89 -2.23 -11.40 0.01
CA PHE A 89 -3.66 -11.51 0.28
C PHE A 89 -4.32 -12.64 -0.52
N ALA A 90 -4.00 -12.77 -1.81
CA ALA A 90 -4.54 -13.85 -2.64
C ALA A 90 -4.22 -15.23 -2.02
N HIS A 91 -2.96 -15.46 -1.65
CA HIS A 91 -2.55 -16.69 -1.00
C HIS A 91 -3.23 -16.87 0.36
N TRP A 92 -3.30 -15.83 1.18
CA TRP A 92 -3.97 -15.89 2.49
C TRP A 92 -5.46 -16.25 2.38
N MET A 93 -6.16 -15.71 1.39
CA MET A 93 -7.58 -15.97 1.14
C MET A 93 -7.83 -17.34 0.50
N GLN A 94 -6.94 -17.83 -0.34
CA GLN A 94 -7.12 -19.11 -1.04
C GLN A 94 -6.62 -20.30 -0.22
N ASN A 95 -5.50 -20.15 0.47
CA ASN A 95 -4.74 -21.25 1.07
C ASN A 95 -4.31 -20.98 2.51
N GLY A 96 -4.44 -19.75 3.00
CA GLY A 96 -3.99 -19.36 4.34
C GLY A 96 -5.08 -19.33 5.40
N LYS A 97 -4.73 -18.72 6.54
CA LYS A 97 -5.53 -18.71 7.78
C LYS A 97 -6.90 -18.03 7.65
N ILE A 98 -7.10 -17.17 6.65
CA ILE A 98 -8.35 -16.41 6.49
C ILE A 98 -9.31 -17.04 5.48
N LYS A 99 -8.95 -18.15 4.82
CA LYS A 99 -9.81 -18.82 3.83
C LYS A 99 -11.18 -19.17 4.38
N SER A 100 -11.25 -19.74 5.58
CA SER A 100 -12.50 -20.12 6.22
C SER A 100 -13.40 -18.91 6.46
N VAL A 101 -12.83 -17.82 6.98
CA VAL A 101 -13.54 -16.54 7.23
C VAL A 101 -14.08 -15.96 5.92
N VAL A 102 -13.29 -15.99 4.86
CA VAL A 102 -13.70 -15.52 3.52
C VAL A 102 -14.90 -16.33 3.01
N LYS A 103 -14.81 -17.66 3.07
CA LYS A 103 -15.89 -18.55 2.62
C LYS A 103 -17.14 -18.37 3.46
N GLU A 104 -17.01 -18.33 4.78
CA GLU A 104 -18.14 -18.15 5.69
C GLU A 104 -18.84 -16.81 5.45
N LYS A 105 -18.08 -15.72 5.32
CA LYS A 105 -18.70 -14.40 5.11
C LYS A 105 -19.39 -14.33 3.74
N LEU A 106 -18.70 -14.69 2.67
CA LEU A 106 -19.22 -14.49 1.31
C LEU A 106 -20.27 -15.52 0.87
N LEU A 107 -20.15 -16.77 1.30
CA LEU A 107 -20.99 -17.87 0.80
C LEU A 107 -22.18 -18.17 1.72
N ASN A 108 -22.24 -17.55 2.92
CA ASN A 108 -23.41 -17.69 3.75
C ASN A 108 -24.55 -16.82 3.19
N LYS A 109 -25.73 -17.41 3.02
CA LYS A 109 -26.88 -16.82 2.31
C LYS A 109 -27.48 -15.59 3.01
N ASN A 110 -26.98 -15.23 4.19
CA ASN A 110 -27.39 -14.06 4.97
C ASN A 110 -26.57 -12.82 4.59
N SER A 111 -26.40 -12.56 3.29
CA SER A 111 -25.75 -11.32 2.85
C SER A 111 -26.68 -10.14 3.09
N LEU A 112 -26.26 -9.21 3.94
CA LEU A 112 -26.98 -7.96 4.25
C LEU A 112 -27.06 -7.01 3.04
N LEU A 113 -26.26 -7.27 1.99
CA LEU A 113 -26.12 -6.39 0.83
C LEU A 113 -27.20 -6.59 -0.24
N GLY A 114 -28.07 -7.61 -0.12
CA GLY A 114 -29.05 -7.93 -1.16
C GLY A 114 -28.45 -8.33 -2.52
N LEU A 115 -27.18 -8.73 -2.53
CA LEU A 115 -26.46 -9.14 -3.74
C LEU A 115 -26.88 -10.55 -4.17
N ASN A 116 -26.86 -10.79 -5.48
CA ASN A 116 -27.15 -12.11 -6.05
C ASN A 116 -26.12 -13.15 -5.59
N SER A 117 -26.55 -14.14 -4.81
CA SER A 117 -25.65 -15.17 -4.24
C SER A 117 -24.92 -15.97 -5.32
N ASN A 118 -25.57 -16.29 -6.43
CA ASN A 118 -24.95 -17.05 -7.52
C ASN A 118 -23.80 -16.25 -8.16
N ALA A 119 -23.96 -14.93 -8.29
CA ALA A 119 -22.91 -14.06 -8.83
C ALA A 119 -21.69 -14.00 -7.88
N ILE A 120 -21.92 -13.99 -6.56
CA ILE A 120 -20.85 -14.02 -5.56
C ILE A 120 -20.10 -15.35 -5.60
N GLU A 121 -20.83 -16.47 -5.64
CA GLU A 121 -20.25 -17.81 -5.76
C GLU A 121 -19.40 -17.96 -7.03
N GLN A 122 -19.89 -17.45 -8.16
CA GLN A 122 -19.15 -17.44 -9.41
C GLN A 122 -17.88 -16.58 -9.31
N MET A 123 -17.97 -15.38 -8.75
CA MET A 123 -16.80 -14.52 -8.58
C MET A 123 -15.76 -15.13 -7.64
N PHE A 124 -16.19 -15.82 -6.57
CA PHE A 124 -15.30 -16.53 -5.68
C PHE A 124 -14.59 -17.69 -6.40
N THR A 125 -15.31 -18.44 -7.23
CA THR A 125 -14.74 -19.50 -8.07
C THR A 125 -13.73 -18.95 -9.08
N ASP A 126 -14.03 -17.81 -9.71
CA ASP A 126 -13.11 -17.16 -10.64
C ASP A 126 -11.87 -16.59 -9.95
N PHE A 127 -12.01 -16.15 -8.69
CA PHE A 127 -10.87 -15.80 -7.84
C PHE A 127 -9.99 -17.01 -7.51
N GLU A 128 -10.57 -18.16 -7.13
CA GLU A 128 -9.80 -19.40 -6.89
C GLU A 128 -9.05 -19.86 -8.16
N LYS A 129 -9.58 -19.57 -9.35
CA LYS A 129 -8.93 -19.82 -10.65
C LYS A 129 -7.94 -18.74 -11.10
N GLY A 130 -7.74 -17.69 -10.29
CA GLY A 130 -6.83 -16.58 -10.60
C GLY A 130 -7.33 -15.60 -11.67
N LYS A 131 -8.60 -15.68 -12.08
CA LYS A 131 -9.22 -14.77 -13.06
C LYS A 131 -9.65 -13.45 -12.45
N VAL A 132 -9.86 -13.42 -11.14
CA VAL A 132 -10.28 -12.24 -10.38
C VAL A 132 -9.18 -11.87 -9.38
N HIS A 133 -8.88 -10.58 -9.27
CA HIS A 133 -7.92 -10.08 -8.28
C HIS A 133 -8.52 -10.11 -6.86
N TRP A 134 -7.72 -10.46 -5.85
CA TRP A 134 -8.14 -10.61 -4.45
C TRP A 134 -8.88 -9.39 -3.89
N SER A 135 -8.57 -8.19 -4.37
CA SER A 135 -9.18 -6.95 -3.88
C SER A 135 -10.69 -6.89 -4.11
N ARG A 136 -11.23 -7.58 -5.14
CA ARG A 136 -12.68 -7.67 -5.37
C ARG A 136 -13.38 -8.51 -4.31
N ILE A 137 -12.78 -9.64 -3.94
CA ILE A 137 -13.25 -10.51 -2.86
C ILE A 137 -13.20 -9.75 -1.54
N TRP A 138 -12.09 -9.06 -1.27
CA TRP A 138 -11.94 -8.26 -0.06
C TRP A 138 -12.98 -7.14 0.06
N ALA A 139 -13.24 -6.43 -1.04
CA ALA A 139 -14.24 -5.36 -1.06
C ALA A 139 -15.63 -5.87 -0.66
N LEU A 140 -16.04 -7.06 -1.13
CA LEU A 140 -17.31 -7.65 -0.72
C LEU A 140 -17.33 -8.02 0.77
N ILE A 141 -16.24 -8.60 1.29
CA ILE A 141 -16.15 -8.96 2.72
C ILE A 141 -16.26 -7.70 3.59
N VAL A 142 -15.56 -6.63 3.22
CA VAL A 142 -15.63 -5.35 3.92
C VAL A 142 -17.03 -4.78 3.83
N ALA A 143 -17.64 -4.75 2.64
CA ALA A 143 -19.00 -4.25 2.46
C ALA A 143 -20.00 -5.01 3.35
N GLN A 144 -19.97 -6.34 3.36
CA GLN A 144 -20.89 -7.16 4.16
C GLN A 144 -20.65 -7.05 5.67
N ARG A 145 -19.48 -6.56 6.10
CA ARG A 145 -19.19 -6.34 7.53
C ARG A 145 -19.79 -5.04 8.05
N TYR A 146 -19.86 -4.02 7.21
CA TYR A 146 -20.22 -2.64 7.62
C TYR A 146 -21.58 -2.17 7.09
N PHE A 147 -22.22 -2.97 6.22
CA PHE A 147 -23.61 -2.84 5.79
C PHE A 147 -24.33 -4.14 6.11
#